data_AF-A0A0D2XBZ2-F1
#
_entry.id   AF-A0A0D2XBZ2-F1
#
_cell.length_a   1.000
_cell.length_b   1.000
_cell.length_c   1.000
_cell.angle_alpha   90.00
_cell.angle_beta   90.00
_cell.angle_gamma   90.00
#
_symmetry.space_group_name_H-M   'P 1'
#
loop_
_entity.id
_entity.type
_entity.pdbx_description
1 polymer ?
#
loop_
_entity_poly.entity_id
_entity_poly.type
_entity_poly.pdbx_seq_one_letter_code
_entity_poly.pdbx_strand_id
1 'polypeptide(L)' 'MLSMSNMKHDAIVGQGIPIHERVELPEELIPADSRVEIDAKITAGYFTTGKRMTTEELQAVQGRIWEE' A
#
# COMPACT_ATOMS: atom_id res chain seq x y z
N MET A 1 -9.82 6.45 8.04
CA MET A 1 -9.96 5.97 6.64
C MET A 1 -9.24 4.64 6.50
N LEU A 2 -9.95 3.62 6.04
CA LEU A 2 -9.42 2.28 5.75
C LEU A 2 -8.94 2.21 4.29
N SER A 3 -7.90 2.97 3.96
CA SER A 3 -7.28 2.94 2.64
C SER A 3 -5.89 3.56 2.64
N MET A 4 -4.97 2.94 1.90
CA MET A 4 -3.60 3.42 1.75
C MET A 4 -3.43 4.44 0.60
N SER A 5 -4.41 4.56 -0.30
CA SER A 5 -4.32 5.41 -1.49
C SER A 5 -4.35 6.90 -1.15
N ASN A 6 -3.32 7.64 -1.57
CA ASN A 6 -3.29 9.10 -1.43
C ASN A 6 -4.34 9.77 -2.30
N MET A 7 -4.59 9.28 -3.52
CA MET A 7 -5.64 9.80 -4.39
C MET A 7 -7.03 9.80 -3.70
N LYS A 8 -7.36 8.74 -2.96
CA LYS A 8 -8.61 8.67 -2.20
C LYS A 8 -8.62 9.62 -1.00
N HIS A 9 -7.51 9.69 -0.27
CA HIS A 9 -7.34 10.61 0.85
C HIS A 9 -7.54 12.07 0.41
N ASP A 10 -6.82 12.47 -0.62
CA ASP A 10 -6.76 13.85 -1.10
C ASP A 10 -8.10 14.28 -1.70
N ALA A 11 -8.81 13.37 -2.36
CA ALA A 11 -10.15 13.62 -2.84
C ALA A 11 -11.13 13.93 -1.68
N ILE A 12 -11.08 13.17 -0.59
CA ILE A 12 -11.97 13.37 0.57
C ILE A 12 -11.64 14.67 1.31
N VAL A 13 -10.36 14.89 1.61
CA VAL A 13 -9.90 16.11 2.30
C VAL A 13 -10.14 17.35 1.44
N GLY A 14 -9.96 17.24 0.12
CA GLY A 14 -10.27 18.31 -0.83
C GLY A 14 -11.74 18.71 -0.89
N GLN A 15 -12.66 17.84 -0.44
CA GLN A 15 -14.08 18.17 -0.26
C GLN A 15 -14.38 18.80 1.12
N GLY A 16 -13.34 19.14 1.90
CA GLY A 16 -13.49 19.73 3.23
C GLY A 16 -13.85 18.72 4.32
N ILE A 17 -13.75 17.41 4.06
CA ILE A 17 -14.00 16.36 5.05
C ILE A 17 -12.66 15.95 5.67
N PRO A 18 -12.37 16.33 6.93
CA PRO A 18 -11.11 15.97 7.55
C PRO A 18 -11.04 14.47 7.83
N ILE A 19 -9.89 13.86 7.52
CA ILE A 19 -9.57 12.48 7.91
C ILE A 19 -8.63 12.56 9.11
N HIS A 20 -9.15 12.27 10.30
CA HIS A 20 -8.36 12.31 11.54
C HIS A 20 -7.44 11.10 11.74
N GLU A 21 -7.80 9.95 11.16
CA GLU A 21 -7.05 8.71 11.31
C GLU A 21 -6.97 7.98 9.96
N ARG A 22 -5.81 7.43 9.66
CA ARG A 22 -5.57 6.53 8.51
C ARG A 22 -5.07 5.20 9.05
N VAL A 23 -5.69 4.13 8.59
CA VAL A 23 -5.35 2.76 8.98
C VAL A 23 -4.98 2.02 7.71
N GLU A 24 -3.82 1.35 7.72
CA GLU A 24 -3.39 0.51 6.61
C GLU A 24 -4.23 -0.76 6.50
N LEU A 25 -4.15 -1.44 5.35
CA LEU A 25 -4.84 -2.72 5.22
C LEU A 25 -4.11 -3.76 6.09
N PRO A 26 -4.85 -4.55 6.89
CA PRO A 26 -4.27 -5.66 7.63
C PRO A 26 -3.54 -6.63 6.70
N GLU A 27 -2.39 -7.13 7.12
CA GLU A 27 -1.51 -7.94 6.28
C GLU A 27 -2.17 -9.26 5.85
N GLU A 28 -2.97 -9.84 6.72
CA GLU A 28 -3.74 -11.06 6.50
C GLU A 28 -4.84 -10.91 5.45
N LEU A 29 -5.26 -9.68 5.15
CA LEU A 29 -6.26 -9.38 4.13
C LEU A 29 -5.63 -9.08 2.76
N ILE A 30 -4.31 -9.04 2.67
CA ILE A 30 -3.59 -8.84 1.41
C ILE A 30 -3.31 -10.21 0.78
N PRO A 31 -3.91 -10.54 -0.37
CA PRO A 31 -3.60 -11.78 -1.07
C PRO A 31 -2.11 -11.85 -1.39
N ALA A 32 -1.52 -13.05 -1.29
CA ALA A 32 -0.10 -13.25 -1.60
C ALA A 32 0.25 -12.75 -3.03
N ASP A 33 -0.64 -12.95 -3.99
CA ASP A 33 -0.46 -12.51 -5.38
C ASP A 33 -0.45 -10.98 -5.52
N SER A 34 -1.05 -10.26 -4.58
CA SER A 34 -1.11 -8.80 -4.57
C SER A 34 0.08 -8.16 -3.84
N ARG A 35 0.96 -8.94 -3.20
CA ARG A 35 2.08 -8.40 -2.40
C ARG A 35 3.01 -7.51 -3.23
N VAL A 36 3.38 -7.95 -4.43
CA VAL A 36 4.21 -7.19 -5.37
C VAL A 36 3.62 -5.80 -5.65
N GLU A 37 2.31 -5.76 -5.92
CA GLU A 37 1.60 -4.52 -6.21
C GLU A 37 1.51 -3.60 -4.98
N ILE A 38 1.28 -4.17 -3.80
CA ILE A 38 1.24 -3.41 -2.55
C ILE A 38 2.60 -2.79 -2.23
N ASP A 39 3.69 -3.57 -2.29
CA ASP A 39 5.04 -3.09 -1.98
C ASP A 39 5.48 -1.99 -2.96
N ALA A 40 5.15 -2.16 -4.25
CA ALA A 40 5.38 -1.14 -5.26
C ALA A 40 4.61 0.16 -4.96
N LYS A 41 3.34 0.06 -4.55
CA LYS A 41 2.50 1.22 -4.22
C LYS A 41 2.97 1.94 -2.96
N ILE A 42 3.36 1.19 -1.92
CA ILE A 42 3.94 1.75 -0.70
C ILE A 42 5.21 2.53 -1.03
N THR A 43 6.07 1.95 -1.86
CA THR A 43 7.30 2.60 -2.32
C THR A 43 7.00 3.85 -3.15
N ALA A 44 5.94 3.83 -3.97
CA ALA A 44 5.44 4.98 -4.72
C ALA A 44 4.73 6.05 -3.87
N GLY A 45 4.74 5.92 -2.54
CA GLY A 45 4.25 6.96 -1.63
C GLY A 45 2.92 6.67 -0.97
N TYR A 46 2.30 5.50 -1.19
CA TYR A 46 1.08 5.13 -0.47
C TYR A 46 1.32 5.15 1.04
N PHE A 47 0.24 5.37 1.79
CA PHE A 47 0.30 5.40 3.24
C PHE A 47 0.55 4.01 3.79
N THR A 48 1.50 3.92 4.71
CA THR A 48 1.78 2.74 5.52
C THR A 48 2.36 3.23 6.85
N THR A 49 2.12 2.45 7.90
CA THR A 49 2.80 2.57 9.19
C THR A 49 4.03 1.67 9.29
N GLY A 50 4.22 0.78 8.31
CA GLY A 50 5.34 -0.16 8.23
C GLY A 50 6.55 0.36 7.44
N LYS A 51 7.42 -0.59 7.05
CA LYS A 51 8.66 -0.31 6.31
C LYS A 51 8.34 0.14 4.87
N ARG A 52 9.01 1.19 4.42
CA ARG A 52 9.14 1.52 2.99
C ARG A 52 10.42 0.88 2.47
N MET A 53 10.32 0.14 1.37
CA MET A 53 11.46 -0.50 0.74
C MET A 53 12.29 0.51 -0.06
N THR A 54 13.58 0.24 -0.23
CA THR A 54 14.38 0.96 -1.23
C THR A 54 14.04 0.47 -2.64
N THR A 55 14.48 1.22 -3.66
CA THR A 55 14.31 0.81 -5.06
C THR A 55 14.95 -0.54 -5.35
N GLU A 56 16.12 -0.80 -4.76
CA GLU A 56 16.87 -2.05 -4.92
C GLU A 56 16.15 -3.23 -4.24
N GLU A 57 15.63 -3.01 -3.02
CA GLU A 57 14.82 -4.02 -2.32
C GLU A 57 13.55 -4.34 -3.11
N LEU A 58 12.88 -3.32 -3.67
CA LEU A 58 11.68 -3.49 -4.47
C LEU A 58 11.93 -4.28 -5.75
N GLN A 59 13.08 -4.09 -6.41
CA GLN A 59 13.43 -4.85 -7.62
C GLN A 59 13.60 -6.36 -7.36
N ALA A 60 13.94 -6.74 -6.14
CA ALA A 60 14.07 -8.14 -5.75
C ALA A 60 12.72 -8.79 -5.39
N VAL A 61 11.64 -8.00 -5.27
CA VAL A 61 10.31 -8.53 -4.91
C VAL A 61 9.77 -9.36 -6.08
N GLN A 62 9.39 -10.60 -5.76
CA GLN A 62 8.75 -11.52 -6.69
C GLN A 62 7.39 -11.92 -6.15
N GLY A 63 6.42 -12.08 -7.05
CA GLY A 63 5.09 -12.56 -6.71
C GLY A 63 5.09 -14.06 -6.41
N ARG A 64 3.89 -14.65 -6.30
CA ARG A 64 3.77 -16.10 -6.18
C ARG A 64 4.45 -16.78 -7.37
N ILE A 65 5.33 -17.72 -7.07
CA ILE A 65 5.94 -18.62 -8.06
C ILE A 65 4.90 -19.69 -8.39
N TRP A 66 4.76 -20.03 -9.67
CA TRP A 66 3.94 -21.19 -10.06
C TRP A 66 4.64 -22.45 -9.56
N GLU A 67 3.99 -23.22 -8.69
CA GLU A 67 4.40 -24.61 -8.43
C GLU A 67 4.03 -25.45 -9.68
N GLU A 68 4.94 -26.33 -10.12
CA GLU A 68 4.64 -27.31 -11.19
C GLU A 68 3.53 -28.29 -10.80
#